data_AF-A0A6P2AW54-F1
#
_entry.id   AF-A0A6P2AW54-F1
#
_cell.length_a   1.000
_cell.length_b   1.000
_cell.length_c   1.000
_cell.angle_alpha   90.00
_cell.angle_beta   90.00
_cell.angle_gamma   90.00
#
_symmetry.space_group_name_H-M   'P 1'
#
loop_
_entity.id
_entity.type
_entity.pdbx_description
1 polymer ?
#
loop_
_entity_poly.entity_id
_entity_poly.type
_entity_poly.pdbx_seq_one_letter_code
_entity_poly.pdbx_strand_id
1 'polypeptide(L)'
;MTENPPPGKPQLPKLSEDASRQGWIARFLGVVEWLGNLLPHPVTLFALFAIGVVLLSGVAGYFEWSVADPRPEGTPGRADDGIIRAVSLLNAEGFRRISEGLVSNFVNFTPLGTVLVALLGVGVAERSGLLTAVIRWIVLGAPKVLVTAALVFAGVISNTASEMGYVVIVPLGAAIFYSLGRHPFAGLAAAFAGVSGGYSANLLIGTVDPLLAGITQDAARIIDPAYEVHPAVNWYFMIVSTFFITIVGTLVTRYIVEPKLGKFDSSNMEEGLEDETTLEPITSGEKRALKWAGVSALGMVLLFTYFAGPHLTIEAEVRVEMVATPEYEGDERTMVERAAAWSQTDLLQEMAETRRLEREIAREIAEAREAGTAEPARLETVRLYVPRQDGTAGTFNRAVRSIPGYGVLRNPETGDMLRSPFLRSVVMMIFIFFIIPGFVYGRLTGTMKNDRDIIDAMAGAMSSMGLYIVLVFFAAQFVT
;
A
#
# COMPACT_ATOMS: atom_id res chain seq x y z
N MET A 1 10.07 10.41 69.09
CA MET A 1 10.35 9.10 68.47
C MET A 1 9.04 8.34 68.46
N THR A 2 8.33 8.35 67.34
CA THR A 2 7.13 7.53 67.12
C THR A 2 7.25 7.00 65.70
N GLU A 3 7.67 5.75 65.60
CA GLU A 3 7.83 5.00 64.35
C GLU A 3 6.50 4.94 63.59
N ASN A 4 6.55 5.23 62.29
CA ASN A 4 5.45 4.89 61.38
C ASN A 4 5.40 3.36 61.24
N PRO A 5 4.21 2.75 61.29
CA PRO A 5 4.07 1.31 61.06
C PRO A 5 4.41 0.96 59.60
N PRO A 6 4.86 -0.28 59.33
CA PRO A 6 5.26 -0.69 57.99
C PRO A 6 4.07 -0.65 57.01
N PRO A 7 4.31 -0.37 55.72
CA PRO A 7 3.25 -0.34 54.72
C PRO A 7 2.56 -1.71 54.65
N GLY A 8 1.25 -1.70 54.89
CA GLY A 8 0.41 -2.89 54.81
C GLY A 8 0.49 -3.51 53.41
N LYS A 9 0.48 -4.85 53.36
CA LYS A 9 0.38 -5.62 52.11
C LYS A 9 -0.77 -5.06 51.26
N PRO A 10 -0.63 -5.03 49.91
CA PRO A 10 -1.72 -4.60 49.02
C PRO A 10 -2.97 -5.41 49.34
N GLN A 11 -3.98 -4.75 49.90
CA GLN A 11 -5.27 -5.37 50.09
C GLN A 11 -5.88 -5.52 48.70
N LEU A 12 -6.13 -6.77 48.28
CA LEU A 12 -6.91 -7.07 47.10
C LEU A 12 -8.20 -6.22 47.16
N PRO A 13 -8.60 -5.55 46.06
CA PRO A 13 -9.83 -4.77 46.05
C PRO A 13 -10.96 -5.68 46.49
N LYS A 14 -11.68 -5.29 47.54
CA LYS A 14 -12.92 -5.95 47.96
C LYS A 14 -13.85 -5.88 46.75
N LEU A 15 -14.05 -7.01 46.08
CA LEU A 15 -15.08 -7.18 45.05
C LEU A 15 -16.40 -6.73 45.70
N SER A 16 -16.98 -5.64 45.19
CA SER A 16 -18.25 -5.14 45.67
C SER A 16 -19.30 -6.24 45.59
N GLU A 17 -20.17 -6.33 46.60
CA GLU A 17 -21.24 -7.32 46.74
C GLU A 17 -22.34 -7.22 45.65
N ASP A 18 -22.12 -6.50 44.55
CA ASP A 18 -23.05 -6.33 43.42
C ASP A 18 -22.87 -7.35 42.28
N ALA A 19 -22.01 -8.37 42.45
CA ALA A 19 -21.78 -9.39 41.42
C ALA A 19 -23.01 -10.27 41.10
N SER A 20 -24.05 -10.25 41.94
CA SER A 20 -25.24 -11.12 41.79
C SER A 20 -26.22 -10.66 40.69
N ARG A 21 -26.05 -9.47 40.11
CA ARG A 21 -26.90 -8.93 39.03
C ARG A 21 -26.15 -8.61 37.73
N GLN A 22 -24.95 -9.17 37.53
CA GLN A 22 -24.25 -8.98 36.27
C GLN A 22 -24.85 -9.88 35.19
N GLY A 23 -25.55 -9.26 34.23
CA GLY A 23 -26.08 -9.91 33.04
C GLY A 23 -25.00 -10.63 32.25
N TRP A 24 -25.39 -11.55 31.36
CA TRP A 24 -24.47 -12.39 30.57
C TRP A 24 -23.36 -11.61 29.85
N ILE A 25 -23.65 -10.39 29.37
CA ILE A 25 -22.68 -9.48 28.74
C ILE A 25 -21.59 -9.04 29.72
N ALA A 26 -21.95 -8.68 30.96
CA ALA A 26 -20.98 -8.25 31.96
C ALA A 26 -20.03 -9.39 32.35
N ARG A 27 -20.52 -10.63 32.44
CA ARG A 27 -19.68 -11.81 32.65
C ARG A 27 -18.73 -12.07 31.48
N PHE A 28 -19.23 -11.94 30.25
CA PHE A 28 -18.38 -12.05 29.05
C PHE A 28 -17.29 -10.99 29.01
N LEU A 29 -17.64 -9.72 29.29
CA LEU A 29 -16.66 -8.63 29.37
C LEU A 29 -15.62 -8.88 30.46
N GLY A 30 -16.00 -9.44 31.61
CA GLY A 30 -15.05 -9.83 32.65
C GLY A 30 -14.05 -10.90 32.20
N VAL A 31 -14.46 -11.85 31.35
CA VAL A 31 -13.55 -12.83 30.73
C VAL A 31 -12.60 -12.14 29.75
N VAL A 32 -13.11 -11.23 28.92
CA VAL A 32 -12.27 -10.47 27.97
C VAL A 32 -11.24 -9.61 28.70
N GLU A 33 -11.65 -8.94 29.77
CA GLU A 33 -10.77 -8.14 30.62
C GLU A 33 -9.69 -9.00 31.28
N TRP A 34 -10.07 -10.14 31.86
CA TRP A 34 -9.13 -11.08 32.46
C TRP A 34 -8.12 -11.61 31.42
N LEU A 35 -8.58 -11.98 30.22
CA LEU A 35 -7.72 -12.47 29.15
C LEU A 35 -6.76 -11.40 28.64
N GLY A 36 -7.24 -10.16 28.49
CA GLY A 36 -6.41 -9.02 28.10
C GLY A 36 -5.31 -8.71 29.12
N ASN A 37 -5.60 -8.86 30.42
CA ASN A 37 -4.64 -8.63 31.50
C ASN A 37 -3.67 -9.80 31.73
N LEU A 38 -3.97 -10.99 31.20
CA LEU A 38 -3.11 -12.17 31.36
C LEU A 38 -1.86 -12.12 30.48
N LEU A 39 -1.96 -11.49 29.30
CA LEU A 39 -0.87 -11.44 28.34
C LEU A 39 0.13 -10.33 28.72
N PRO A 40 1.45 -10.62 28.75
CA PRO A 40 2.46 -9.60 28.96
C PRO A 40 2.52 -8.66 27.75
N HIS A 41 3.21 -7.53 27.93
CA HIS A 41 3.45 -6.58 26.85
C HIS A 41 3.98 -7.29 25.59
N PRO A 42 3.52 -6.96 24.36
CA PRO A 42 3.90 -7.68 23.14
C PRO A 42 5.41 -7.81 22.93
N VAL A 43 6.18 -6.78 23.26
CA VAL A 43 7.66 -6.81 23.23
C VAL A 43 8.21 -7.92 24.13
N THR A 44 7.72 -8.02 25.37
CA THR A 44 8.12 -9.06 26.32
C THR A 44 7.75 -10.43 25.80
N LEU A 45 6.59 -10.55 25.17
CA LEU A 45 6.12 -11.80 24.57
C LEU A 45 7.07 -12.27 23.45
N PHE A 46 7.47 -11.41 22.53
CA PHE A 46 8.47 -11.75 21.50
C PHE A 46 9.86 -12.06 22.07
N ALA A 47 10.29 -11.32 23.11
CA ALA A 47 11.55 -11.62 23.79
C ALA A 47 11.53 -13.03 24.43
N LEU A 48 10.41 -13.38 25.09
CA LEU A 48 10.20 -14.72 25.66
C LEU A 48 10.14 -15.79 24.58
N PHE A 49 9.52 -15.52 23.43
CA PHE A 49 9.50 -16.45 22.30
C PHE A 49 10.89 -16.66 21.70
N ALA A 50 11.69 -15.60 21.51
CA ALA A 50 13.07 -15.74 21.03
C ALA A 50 13.93 -16.58 21.99
N ILE A 51 13.85 -16.31 23.30
CA ILE A 51 14.51 -17.14 24.33
C ILE A 51 13.97 -18.59 24.29
N GLY A 52 12.66 -18.74 24.13
CA GLY A 52 11.99 -20.02 23.99
C GLY A 52 12.53 -20.83 22.81
N VAL A 53 12.72 -20.21 21.64
CA VAL A 53 13.31 -20.85 20.45
C VAL A 53 14.74 -21.33 20.73
N VAL A 54 15.56 -20.53 21.43
CA VAL A 54 16.91 -20.95 21.81
C VAL A 54 16.90 -22.18 22.72
N LEU A 55 16.03 -22.20 23.73
CA LEU A 55 15.94 -23.33 24.67
C LEU A 55 15.34 -24.58 24.00
N LEU A 56 14.25 -24.41 23.26
CA LEU A 56 13.54 -25.50 22.58
C LEU A 56 14.39 -26.11 21.47
N SER A 57 15.13 -25.30 20.70
CA SER A 57 16.09 -25.80 19.70
C SER A 57 17.23 -26.58 20.36
N GLY A 58 17.66 -26.18 21.56
CA GLY A 58 18.61 -26.94 22.37
C GLY A 58 18.14 -28.35 22.68
N VAL A 59 16.90 -28.47 23.19
CA VAL A 59 16.27 -29.76 23.50
C VAL A 59 16.04 -30.59 22.24
N ALA A 60 15.46 -29.98 21.19
CA ALA A 60 15.16 -30.67 19.94
C ALA A 60 16.42 -31.17 19.22
N GLY A 61 17.49 -30.37 19.22
CA GLY A 61 18.77 -30.77 18.65
C GLY A 61 19.49 -31.84 19.48
N TYR A 62 19.32 -31.86 20.81
CA TYR A 62 19.87 -32.93 21.66
C TYR A 62 19.21 -34.29 21.37
N PHE A 63 17.90 -34.30 21.10
CA PHE A 63 17.15 -35.49 20.74
C PHE A 63 17.10 -35.77 19.22
N GLU A 64 17.86 -35.01 18.41
CA GLU A 64 17.93 -35.15 16.95
C GLU A 64 16.56 -35.18 16.26
N TRP A 65 15.64 -34.31 16.70
CA TRP A 65 14.31 -34.22 16.13
C TRP A 65 14.37 -33.95 14.62
N SER A 66 13.61 -34.74 13.87
CA SER A 66 13.53 -34.64 12.42
C SER A 66 12.14 -35.00 11.91
N VAL A 67 11.81 -34.48 10.73
CA VAL A 67 10.54 -34.73 10.05
C VAL A 67 10.75 -34.80 8.54
N ALA A 68 9.99 -35.66 7.86
CA ALA A 68 9.99 -35.72 6.41
C ALA A 68 9.46 -34.39 5.84
N ASP A 69 10.17 -33.84 4.86
CA ASP A 69 9.79 -32.59 4.22
C ASP A 69 8.60 -32.84 3.25
N PRO A 70 7.43 -32.19 3.47
CA PRO A 70 6.25 -32.41 2.64
C PRO A 70 6.29 -31.68 1.28
N ARG A 71 7.31 -30.83 1.03
CA ARG A 71 7.44 -30.09 -0.23
C ARG A 71 7.74 -31.02 -1.42
N PRO A 72 7.52 -30.62 -2.68
CA PRO A 72 7.94 -31.41 -3.84
C PRO A 72 9.48 -31.51 -3.96
N GLU A 73 9.97 -32.61 -4.52
CA GLU A 73 11.39 -32.75 -4.90
C GLU A 73 11.80 -31.66 -5.91
N GLY A 74 13.01 -31.11 -5.73
CA GLY A 74 13.50 -29.99 -6.53
C GLY A 74 13.01 -28.60 -6.09
N THR A 75 12.24 -28.50 -5.00
CA THR A 75 11.86 -27.19 -4.41
C THR A 75 13.11 -26.50 -3.84
N PRO A 76 13.36 -25.21 -4.14
CA PRO A 76 14.48 -24.47 -3.58
C PRO A 76 14.50 -24.51 -2.04
N GLY A 77 15.66 -24.82 -1.45
CA GLY A 77 15.81 -24.92 0.01
C GLY A 77 15.28 -26.21 0.64
N ARG A 78 14.89 -27.22 -0.16
CA ARG A 78 14.69 -28.60 0.29
C ARG A 78 16.03 -29.33 0.36
N ALA A 79 16.26 -30.08 1.43
CA ALA A 79 17.44 -30.95 1.53
C ALA A 79 17.34 -32.12 0.55
N ASP A 80 18.46 -32.55 -0.02
CA ASP A 80 18.49 -33.62 -1.04
C ASP A 80 17.95 -34.95 -0.52
N ASP A 81 18.08 -35.20 0.78
CA ASP A 81 17.55 -36.38 1.46
C ASP A 81 16.07 -36.25 1.86
N GLY A 82 15.46 -35.09 1.63
CA GLY A 82 14.06 -34.82 1.94
C GLY A 82 13.73 -34.75 3.43
N ILE A 83 14.71 -34.55 4.32
CA ILE A 83 14.51 -34.54 5.77
C ILE A 83 14.84 -33.17 6.38
N ILE A 84 13.89 -32.58 7.10
CA ILE A 84 14.08 -31.38 7.92
C ILE A 84 14.58 -31.81 9.30
N ARG A 85 15.65 -31.16 9.79
CA ARG A 85 16.27 -31.46 11.09
C ARG A 85 16.25 -30.24 12.00
N ALA A 86 16.05 -30.45 13.30
CA ALA A 86 16.17 -29.40 14.29
C ALA A 86 17.63 -28.97 14.45
N VAL A 87 17.91 -27.68 14.29
CA VAL A 87 19.24 -27.10 14.51
C VAL A 87 19.27 -26.42 15.88
N SER A 88 20.11 -26.90 16.78
CA SER A 88 20.26 -26.34 18.12
C SER A 88 20.98 -25.00 18.08
N LEU A 89 20.39 -23.97 18.71
CA LEU A 89 21.02 -22.68 18.94
C LEU A 89 21.80 -22.64 20.28
N LEU A 90 21.63 -23.65 21.13
CA LEU A 90 22.25 -23.74 22.45
C LEU A 90 23.61 -24.48 22.41
N ASN A 91 24.38 -24.27 21.34
CA ASN A 91 25.72 -24.82 21.16
C ASN A 91 26.67 -23.74 20.64
N ALA A 92 27.96 -24.07 20.49
CA ALA A 92 28.97 -23.09 20.07
C ALA A 92 28.67 -22.47 18.68
N GLU A 93 28.11 -23.24 17.74
CA GLU A 93 27.75 -22.75 16.41
C GLU A 93 26.51 -21.84 16.46
N GLY A 94 25.49 -22.26 17.19
CA GLY A 94 24.28 -21.48 17.44
C GLY A 94 24.56 -20.13 18.11
N PHE A 95 25.47 -20.10 19.08
CA PHE A 95 25.88 -18.87 19.72
C PHE A 95 26.59 -17.90 18.75
N ARG A 96 27.46 -18.41 17.86
CA ARG A 96 28.08 -17.60 16.80
C ARG A 96 27.01 -17.04 15.86
N ARG A 97 26.08 -17.89 15.42
CA ARG A 97 24.98 -17.49 14.55
C ARG A 97 24.11 -16.38 15.17
N ILE A 98 23.76 -16.50 16.45
CA ILE A 98 23.02 -15.44 17.17
C ILE A 98 23.85 -14.14 17.19
N SER A 99 25.13 -14.24 17.55
CA SER A 99 26.00 -13.06 17.72
C SER A 99 26.24 -12.33 16.39
N GLU A 100 26.47 -13.07 15.31
CA GLU A 100 26.68 -12.53 13.97
C GLU A 100 25.37 -12.01 13.34
N GLY A 101 24.25 -12.69 13.63
CA GLY A 101 22.93 -12.38 13.07
C GLY A 101 22.23 -11.20 13.73
N LEU A 102 22.50 -10.90 15.01
CA LEU A 102 21.70 -9.99 15.83
C LEU A 102 21.32 -8.66 15.14
N VAL A 103 22.31 -7.96 14.57
CA VAL A 103 22.11 -6.67 13.88
C VAL A 103 21.55 -6.87 12.47
N SER A 104 22.08 -7.85 11.73
CA SER A 104 21.66 -8.14 10.35
C SER A 104 20.19 -8.53 10.28
N ASN A 105 19.74 -9.40 11.19
CA ASN A 105 18.36 -9.84 11.35
C ASN A 105 17.42 -8.65 11.53
N PHE A 106 17.78 -7.72 12.42
CA PHE A 106 16.98 -6.53 12.69
C PHE A 106 16.92 -5.58 11.47
N VAL A 107 18.07 -5.24 10.89
CA VAL A 107 18.14 -4.27 9.78
C VAL A 107 17.47 -4.82 8.51
N ASN A 108 17.60 -6.11 8.25
CA ASN A 108 17.03 -6.78 7.07
C ASN A 108 15.60 -7.27 7.28
N PHE A 109 15.02 -7.07 8.47
CA PHE A 109 13.63 -7.43 8.73
C PHE A 109 12.70 -6.58 7.87
N THR A 110 11.92 -7.22 6.98
CA THR A 110 11.19 -6.55 5.91
C THR A 110 10.29 -5.39 6.41
N PRO A 111 9.51 -5.55 7.50
CA PRO A 111 8.68 -4.48 8.06
C PRO A 111 9.44 -3.24 8.52
N LEU A 112 10.71 -3.35 8.93
CA LEU A 112 11.43 -2.24 9.54
C LEU A 112 11.59 -1.09 8.54
N GLY A 113 12.27 -1.35 7.42
CA GLY A 113 12.57 -0.31 6.44
C GLY A 113 11.33 0.25 5.75
N THR A 114 10.38 -0.64 5.42
CA THR A 114 9.17 -0.27 4.67
C THR A 114 8.25 0.66 5.45
N VAL A 115 8.05 0.40 6.73
CA VAL A 115 7.18 1.22 7.59
C VAL A 115 7.82 2.56 7.93
N LEU A 116 9.11 2.58 8.25
CA LEU A 116 9.81 3.83 8.58
C LEU A 116 9.78 4.80 7.40
N VAL A 117 10.06 4.34 6.18
CA VAL A 117 10.03 5.22 5.00
C VAL A 117 8.62 5.74 4.71
N ALA A 118 7.59 4.90 4.82
CA ALA A 118 6.20 5.33 4.62
C ALA A 118 5.79 6.42 5.63
N LEU A 119 6.17 6.25 6.90
CA LEU A 119 5.83 7.19 7.98
C LEU A 119 6.50 8.54 7.86
N LEU A 120 7.69 8.64 7.27
CA LEU A 120 8.30 9.95 7.03
C LEU A 120 7.40 10.84 6.15
N GLY A 121 6.76 10.26 5.14
CA GLY A 121 5.86 10.99 4.25
C GLY A 121 4.55 11.33 4.94
N VAL A 122 3.92 10.34 5.58
CA VAL A 122 2.67 10.51 6.31
C VAL A 122 2.81 11.52 7.45
N GLY A 123 3.93 11.48 8.19
CA GLY A 123 4.23 12.41 9.27
C GLY A 123 4.23 13.88 8.84
N VAL A 124 4.70 14.18 7.63
CA VAL A 124 4.64 15.54 7.05
C VAL A 124 3.21 15.94 6.73
N ALA A 125 2.42 15.06 6.13
CA ALA A 125 1.00 15.32 5.86
C ALA A 125 0.16 15.49 7.13
N GLU A 126 0.51 14.74 8.18
CA GLU A 126 -0.16 14.81 9.47
C GLU A 126 0.18 16.11 10.20
N ARG A 127 1.48 16.41 10.36
CA ARG A 127 1.95 17.64 11.03
C ARG A 127 1.54 18.91 10.30
N SER A 128 1.36 18.87 8.98
CA SER A 128 0.84 20.03 8.24
C SER A 128 -0.63 20.32 8.53
N GLY A 129 -1.37 19.36 9.08
CA GLY A 129 -2.81 19.42 9.32
C GLY A 129 -3.65 18.98 8.12
N LEU A 130 -3.05 18.50 7.02
CA LEU A 130 -3.77 18.11 5.81
C LEU A 130 -4.78 17.00 6.09
N LEU A 131 -4.35 15.93 6.75
CA LEU A 131 -5.20 14.75 6.99
C LEU A 131 -6.41 15.12 7.88
N THR A 132 -6.18 15.88 8.94
CA THR A 132 -7.21 16.42 9.83
C THR A 132 -8.22 17.31 9.08
N ALA A 133 -7.73 18.18 8.19
CA ALA A 133 -8.59 19.07 7.42
C ALA A 133 -9.45 18.32 6.39
N VAL A 134 -8.90 17.30 5.73
CA VAL A 134 -9.66 16.43 4.81
C VAL A 134 -10.77 15.70 5.54
N ILE A 135 -10.48 15.13 6.71
CA ILE A 135 -11.46 14.45 7.56
C ILE A 135 -12.58 15.41 7.97
N ARG A 136 -12.24 16.58 8.53
CA ARG A 136 -13.23 17.62 8.88
C ARG A 136 -14.06 18.03 7.66
N TRP A 137 -13.44 18.11 6.48
CA TRP A 137 -14.12 18.53 5.25
C TRP A 137 -15.16 17.52 4.80
N ILE A 138 -14.83 16.22 4.87
CA ILE A 138 -15.76 15.14 4.54
C ILE A 138 -16.97 15.16 5.47
N VAL A 139 -16.74 15.29 6.79
CA VAL A 139 -17.82 15.17 7.77
C VAL A 139 -18.69 16.44 7.82
N LEU A 140 -18.09 17.64 7.84
CA LEU A 140 -18.82 18.92 7.89
C LEU A 140 -19.46 19.28 6.54
N GLY A 141 -18.92 18.78 5.43
CA GLY A 141 -19.47 18.99 4.08
C GLY A 141 -20.63 18.06 3.71
N ALA A 142 -20.90 17.03 4.52
CA ALA A 142 -21.92 16.03 4.22
C ALA A 142 -23.35 16.58 4.43
N PRO A 143 -24.31 16.25 3.54
CA PRO A 143 -25.70 16.61 3.76
C PRO A 143 -26.26 15.86 4.98
N LYS A 144 -27.22 16.47 5.70
CA LYS A 144 -27.77 15.96 6.98
C LYS A 144 -28.13 14.46 6.96
N VAL A 145 -28.63 13.96 5.84
CA VAL A 145 -29.04 12.55 5.66
C VAL A 145 -27.85 11.58 5.64
N LEU A 146 -26.69 12.03 5.15
CA LEU A 146 -25.48 11.22 5.00
C LEU A 146 -24.47 11.44 6.12
N VAL A 147 -24.73 12.31 7.10
CA VAL A 147 -23.79 12.63 8.18
C VAL A 147 -23.28 11.38 8.91
N THR A 148 -24.16 10.43 9.24
CA THR A 148 -23.73 9.16 9.87
C THR A 148 -22.79 8.38 8.96
N ALA A 149 -23.11 8.28 7.67
CA ALA A 149 -22.26 7.57 6.71
C ALA A 149 -20.93 8.28 6.48
N ALA A 150 -20.94 9.61 6.37
CA ALA A 150 -19.73 10.41 6.23
C ALA A 150 -18.83 10.30 7.46
N LEU A 151 -19.40 10.23 8.67
CA LEU A 151 -18.65 10.08 9.90
C LEU A 151 -18.00 8.70 10.02
N VAL A 152 -18.75 7.63 9.75
CA VAL A 152 -18.19 6.26 9.75
C VAL A 152 -17.13 6.14 8.64
N PHE A 153 -17.43 6.63 7.44
CA PHE A 153 -16.50 6.63 6.31
C PHE A 153 -15.20 7.38 6.61
N ALA A 154 -15.31 8.60 7.16
CA ALA A 154 -14.16 9.38 7.60
C ALA A 154 -13.37 8.64 8.69
N GLY A 155 -14.06 7.95 9.60
CA GLY A 155 -13.46 7.07 10.60
C GLY A 155 -12.65 5.94 9.96
N VAL A 156 -13.22 5.22 9.00
CA VAL A 156 -12.56 4.11 8.31
C VAL A 156 -11.28 4.56 7.60
N ILE A 157 -11.33 5.66 6.83
CA ILE A 157 -10.16 6.18 6.10
C ILE A 157 -9.13 6.87 7.01
N SER A 158 -9.45 7.10 8.28
CA SER A 158 -8.59 7.86 9.20
C SER A 158 -7.33 7.13 9.65
N ASN A 159 -7.26 5.80 9.47
CA ASN A 159 -6.05 5.04 9.80
C ASN A 159 -4.83 5.51 8.99
N THR A 160 -5.02 6.07 7.80
CA THR A 160 -3.92 6.71 7.05
C THR A 160 -3.23 7.82 7.86
N ALA A 161 -3.94 8.43 8.82
CA ALA A 161 -3.47 9.47 9.72
C ALA A 161 -3.06 8.94 11.11
N SER A 162 -2.70 7.65 11.20
CA SER A 162 -2.21 6.95 12.40
C SER A 162 -3.17 6.98 13.59
N GLU A 163 -3.19 8.08 14.35
CA GLU A 163 -3.94 8.22 15.62
C GLU A 163 -5.01 9.32 15.58
N MET A 164 -4.99 10.18 14.55
CA MET A 164 -5.86 11.37 14.49
C MET A 164 -7.35 11.03 14.38
N GLY A 165 -7.69 9.81 13.93
CA GLY A 165 -9.06 9.31 13.91
C GLY A 165 -9.71 9.35 15.29
N TYR A 166 -9.03 8.86 16.32
CA TYR A 166 -9.58 8.83 17.69
C TYR A 166 -9.65 10.22 18.31
N VAL A 167 -8.61 11.03 18.08
CA VAL A 167 -8.49 12.35 18.69
C VAL A 167 -9.49 13.34 18.10
N VAL A 168 -9.74 13.28 16.79
CA VAL A 168 -10.56 14.28 16.08
C VAL A 168 -11.95 13.76 15.76
N ILE A 169 -12.09 12.57 15.18
CA ILE A 169 -13.37 12.12 14.60
C ILE A 169 -14.37 11.75 15.69
N VAL A 170 -13.89 11.15 16.79
CA VAL A 170 -14.77 10.68 17.87
C VAL A 170 -15.48 11.85 18.58
N PRO A 171 -14.76 12.90 19.03
CA PRO A 171 -15.43 14.10 19.57
C PRO A 171 -16.25 14.85 18.51
N LEU A 172 -15.72 14.98 17.29
CA LEU A 172 -16.41 15.63 16.16
C LEU A 172 -17.77 14.97 15.86
N GLY A 173 -17.84 13.64 15.91
CA GLY A 173 -19.06 12.88 15.73
C GLY A 173 -20.13 13.22 16.77
N ALA A 174 -19.74 13.33 18.04
CA ALA A 174 -20.64 13.74 19.11
C ALA A 174 -21.17 15.17 18.90
N ALA A 175 -20.29 16.12 18.60
CA ALA A 175 -20.63 17.53 18.39
C ALA A 175 -21.56 17.74 17.17
N ILE A 176 -21.35 17.01 16.07
CA ILE A 176 -22.22 17.10 14.89
C ILE A 176 -23.61 16.51 15.17
N PHE A 177 -23.69 15.38 15.87
CA PHE A 177 -24.98 14.81 16.24
C PHE A 177 -25.74 15.77 17.17
N TYR A 178 -25.05 16.34 18.15
CA TYR A 178 -25.59 17.37 19.04
C TYR A 178 -26.18 18.56 18.28
N SER A 179 -25.42 19.17 17.36
CA SER A 179 -25.89 20.33 16.57
C SER A 179 -27.02 20.00 15.58
N LEU A 180 -27.22 18.72 15.25
CA LEU A 180 -28.34 18.25 14.42
C LEU A 180 -29.57 17.84 15.24
N GLY A 181 -29.55 17.99 16.56
CA GLY A 181 -30.62 17.53 17.46
C GLY A 181 -30.73 16.00 17.54
N ARG A 182 -29.64 15.28 17.22
CA ARG A 182 -29.53 13.81 17.31
C ARG A 182 -28.74 13.45 18.56
N HIS A 183 -28.85 12.19 18.98
CA HIS A 183 -28.19 11.75 20.22
C HIS A 183 -26.64 11.78 20.08
N PRO A 184 -25.89 12.56 20.89
CA PRO A 184 -24.44 12.71 20.76
C PRO A 184 -23.67 11.40 20.95
N PHE A 185 -24.08 10.55 21.91
CA PHE A 185 -23.50 9.21 22.08
C PHE A 185 -23.64 8.30 20.86
N ALA A 186 -24.68 8.48 20.02
CA ALA A 186 -24.77 7.75 18.77
C ALA A 186 -23.70 8.22 17.77
N GLY A 187 -23.43 9.53 17.72
CA GLY A 187 -22.35 10.09 16.92
C GLY A 187 -20.98 9.60 17.39
N LEU A 188 -20.75 9.60 18.71
CA LEU A 188 -19.54 9.07 19.33
C LEU A 188 -19.34 7.58 18.98
N ALA A 189 -20.38 6.76 19.12
CA ALA A 189 -20.34 5.34 18.80
C ALA A 189 -20.10 5.10 17.29
N ALA A 190 -20.73 5.87 16.41
CA ALA A 190 -20.55 5.76 14.97
C ALA A 190 -19.11 6.10 14.55
N ALA A 191 -18.57 7.21 15.04
CA ALA A 191 -17.18 7.58 14.81
C ALA A 191 -16.20 6.52 15.34
N PHE A 192 -16.39 6.08 16.59
CA PHE A 192 -15.53 5.07 17.21
C PHE A 192 -15.57 3.73 16.45
N ALA A 193 -16.76 3.29 16.02
CA ALA A 193 -16.92 2.08 15.20
C ALA A 193 -16.21 2.22 13.85
N GLY A 194 -16.27 3.39 13.21
CA GLY A 194 -15.54 3.67 11.97
C GLY A 194 -14.02 3.63 12.16
N VAL A 195 -13.50 4.31 13.18
CA VAL A 195 -12.04 4.39 13.44
C VAL A 195 -11.48 3.04 13.89
N SER A 196 -12.11 2.40 14.87
CA SER A 196 -11.62 1.15 15.46
C SER A 196 -11.97 -0.07 14.63
N GLY A 197 -13.25 -0.24 14.28
CA GLY A 197 -13.73 -1.39 13.50
C GLY A 197 -13.32 -1.33 12.04
N GLY A 198 -13.05 -0.13 11.52
CA GLY A 198 -12.59 0.11 10.15
C GLY A 198 -11.07 0.17 9.97
N TYR A 199 -10.27 -0.06 11.04
CA TYR A 199 -8.84 0.24 11.07
C TYR A 199 -8.07 -0.26 9.82
N SER A 200 -8.26 -1.51 9.41
CA SER A 200 -7.55 -2.08 8.25
C SER A 200 -8.17 -1.75 6.88
N ALA A 201 -9.38 -1.22 6.81
CA ALA A 201 -10.04 -0.95 5.54
C ALA A 201 -9.74 0.48 5.07
N ASN A 202 -9.30 0.64 3.82
CA ASN A 202 -8.92 1.94 3.30
C ASN A 202 -9.02 2.04 1.77
N LEU A 203 -9.15 3.27 1.27
CA LEU A 203 -9.05 3.57 -0.16
C LEU A 203 -7.62 3.79 -0.62
N LEU A 204 -6.75 4.24 0.29
CA LEU A 204 -5.33 4.46 0.04
C LEU A 204 -4.51 3.41 0.78
N ILE A 205 -3.37 3.05 0.20
CA ILE A 205 -2.38 2.22 0.88
C ILE A 205 -1.75 3.08 1.97
N GLY A 206 -1.90 2.66 3.22
CA GLY A 206 -1.42 3.33 4.41
C GLY A 206 -0.11 2.74 4.94
N THR A 207 0.23 3.11 6.17
CA THR A 207 1.44 2.66 6.87
C THR A 207 1.32 1.25 7.42
N VAL A 208 0.09 0.76 7.63
CA VAL A 208 -0.22 -0.59 8.11
C VAL A 208 0.00 -1.65 7.02
N ASP A 209 -0.17 -1.30 5.75
CA ASP A 209 -0.11 -2.30 4.68
C ASP A 209 1.31 -2.85 4.44
N PRO A 210 2.36 -2.00 4.34
CA PRO A 210 3.73 -2.51 4.27
C PRO A 210 4.13 -3.30 5.52
N LEU A 211 3.62 -2.93 6.70
CA LEU A 211 3.84 -3.67 7.95
C LEU A 211 3.30 -5.10 7.85
N LEU A 212 2.01 -5.25 7.55
CA LEU A 212 1.36 -6.56 7.47
C LEU A 212 1.93 -7.40 6.32
N ALA A 213 2.21 -6.77 5.18
CA ALA A 213 2.86 -7.44 4.05
C ALA A 213 4.25 -7.95 4.44
N GLY A 214 5.07 -7.14 5.11
CA GLY A 214 6.41 -7.53 5.55
C GLY A 214 6.40 -8.70 6.54
N ILE A 215 5.50 -8.68 7.53
CA ILE A 215 5.37 -9.79 8.49
C ILE A 215 4.93 -11.06 7.78
N THR A 216 3.96 -10.95 6.86
CA THR A 216 3.47 -12.09 6.08
C THR A 216 4.56 -12.66 5.18
N GLN A 217 5.40 -11.79 4.59
CA GLN A 217 6.53 -12.20 3.77
C GLN A 217 7.55 -13.00 4.58
N ASP A 218 7.97 -12.49 5.74
CA ASP A 218 8.98 -13.17 6.56
C ASP A 218 8.44 -14.50 7.12
N ALA A 219 7.14 -14.57 7.45
CA ALA A 219 6.49 -15.83 7.81
C ALA A 219 6.43 -16.83 6.64
N ALA A 220 6.12 -16.38 5.42
CA ALA A 220 6.07 -17.24 4.24
C ALA A 220 7.45 -17.77 3.83
N ARG A 221 8.51 -16.98 4.06
CA ARG A 221 9.90 -17.34 3.77
C ARG A 221 10.47 -18.47 4.61
N ILE A 222 9.79 -18.84 5.70
CA ILE A 222 10.08 -20.07 6.45
C ILE A 222 9.89 -21.30 5.56
N ILE A 223 8.96 -21.25 4.60
CA ILE A 223 8.63 -22.35 3.68
C ILE A 223 9.24 -22.13 2.29
N ASP A 224 9.07 -20.93 1.73
CA ASP A 224 9.54 -20.54 0.40
C ASP A 224 10.42 -19.28 0.48
N PRO A 225 11.76 -19.43 0.47
CA PRO A 225 12.69 -18.31 0.62
C PRO A 225 12.55 -17.20 -0.43
N ALA A 226 12.00 -17.52 -1.61
CA ALA A 226 11.82 -16.57 -2.70
C ALA A 226 10.47 -15.84 -2.65
N TYR A 227 9.61 -16.15 -1.67
CA TYR A 227 8.30 -15.55 -1.56
C TYR A 227 8.40 -14.05 -1.26
N GLU A 228 7.68 -13.24 -2.03
CA GLU A 228 7.57 -11.79 -1.87
C GLU A 228 6.10 -11.42 -1.68
N VAL A 229 5.80 -10.62 -0.65
CA VAL A 229 4.45 -10.10 -0.40
C VAL A 229 4.44 -8.61 -0.67
N HIS A 230 3.60 -8.22 -1.62
CA HIS A 230 3.49 -6.85 -2.05
C HIS A 230 2.59 -6.03 -1.09
N PRO A 231 2.93 -4.77 -0.72
CA PRO A 231 2.08 -3.95 0.15
C PRO A 231 0.65 -3.72 -0.37
N ALA A 232 0.48 -3.64 -1.69
CA ALA A 232 -0.84 -3.47 -2.32
C ALA A 232 -1.63 -4.78 -2.50
N VAL A 233 -1.16 -5.93 -1.98
CA VAL A 233 -1.82 -7.23 -2.22
C VAL A 233 -3.29 -7.25 -1.78
N ASN A 234 -3.62 -6.50 -0.72
CA ASN A 234 -4.97 -6.42 -0.17
C ASN A 234 -5.77 -5.21 -0.67
N TRP A 235 -5.23 -4.38 -1.57
CA TRP A 235 -5.80 -3.07 -1.85
C TRP A 235 -7.24 -3.12 -2.38
N TYR A 236 -7.55 -4.03 -3.30
CA TYR A 236 -8.92 -4.22 -3.79
C TYR A 236 -9.88 -4.69 -2.70
N PHE A 237 -9.42 -5.59 -1.83
CA PHE A 237 -10.20 -6.07 -0.70
C PHE A 237 -10.49 -4.94 0.31
N MET A 238 -9.49 -4.10 0.58
CA MET A 238 -9.64 -2.93 1.46
C MET A 238 -10.65 -1.93 0.90
N ILE A 239 -10.59 -1.63 -0.40
CA ILE A 239 -11.54 -0.71 -1.05
C ILE A 239 -12.98 -1.18 -0.86
N VAL A 240 -13.25 -2.46 -1.14
CA VAL A 240 -14.60 -3.03 -0.98
C VAL A 240 -15.00 -3.02 0.50
N SER A 241 -14.06 -3.35 1.40
CA SER A 241 -14.28 -3.35 2.85
C SER A 241 -14.61 -1.96 3.38
N THR A 242 -14.02 -0.88 2.84
CA THR A 242 -14.30 0.49 3.27
C THR A 242 -15.77 0.84 3.08
N PHE A 243 -16.32 0.56 1.90
CA PHE A 243 -17.74 0.82 1.63
C PHE A 243 -18.63 -0.12 2.41
N PHE A 244 -18.27 -1.40 2.51
CA PHE A 244 -19.01 -2.38 3.29
C PHE A 244 -19.12 -1.97 4.77
N ILE A 245 -18.02 -1.65 5.43
CA ILE A 245 -17.98 -1.23 6.84
C ILE A 245 -18.72 0.09 7.03
N THR A 246 -18.60 1.02 6.08
CA THR A 246 -19.35 2.28 6.12
C THR A 246 -20.86 2.03 6.08
N ILE A 247 -21.32 1.16 5.19
CA ILE A 247 -22.74 0.78 5.09
C ILE A 247 -23.18 0.11 6.39
N VAL A 248 -22.47 -0.93 6.85
CA VAL A 248 -22.82 -1.67 8.06
C VAL A 248 -22.82 -0.76 9.28
N GLY A 249 -21.78 0.04 9.49
CA GLY A 249 -21.69 0.99 10.61
C GLY A 249 -22.80 2.03 10.58
N THR A 250 -23.19 2.51 9.39
CA THR A 250 -24.33 3.41 9.23
C THR A 250 -25.65 2.74 9.60
N LEU A 251 -25.88 1.51 9.11
CA LEU A 251 -27.10 0.75 9.38
C LEU A 251 -27.23 0.41 10.87
N VAL A 252 -26.15 -0.08 11.48
CA VAL A 252 -26.11 -0.39 12.91
C VAL A 252 -26.37 0.86 13.74
N THR A 253 -25.74 1.99 13.41
CA THR A 253 -25.97 3.24 14.13
C THR A 253 -27.42 3.69 14.03
N ARG A 254 -27.97 3.74 12.82
CA ARG A 254 -29.32 4.26 12.55
C ARG A 254 -30.44 3.36 13.07
N TYR A 255 -30.30 2.05 12.94
CA TYR A 255 -31.39 1.10 13.22
C TYR A 255 -31.25 0.38 14.56
N ILE A 256 -30.07 0.40 15.19
CA ILE A 256 -29.83 -0.30 16.47
C ILE A 256 -29.42 0.68 17.55
N VAL A 257 -28.39 1.51 17.32
CA VAL A 257 -27.82 2.37 18.38
C VAL A 257 -28.74 3.56 18.68
N GLU A 258 -29.09 4.36 17.68
CA GLU A 258 -29.95 5.55 17.87
C GLU A 258 -31.32 5.19 18.46
N PRO A 259 -32.06 4.17 17.97
CA PRO A 259 -33.36 3.82 18.53
C PRO A 259 -33.29 3.35 19.99
N LYS A 260 -32.20 2.67 20.39
CA LYS A 260 -31.99 2.22 21.78
C LYS A 260 -31.74 3.37 22.75
N LEU A 261 -31.16 4.48 22.26
CA LEU A 261 -30.90 5.66 23.07
C LEU A 261 -32.15 6.54 23.26
N GLY A 262 -33.21 6.32 22.47
CA GLY A 262 -34.46 7.08 22.56
C GLY A 262 -34.39 8.46 21.89
N LYS A 263 -35.43 9.28 22.12
CA LYS A 263 -35.47 10.65 21.61
C LYS A 263 -34.51 11.52 22.41
N PHE A 264 -33.62 12.22 21.70
CA PHE A 264 -32.73 13.19 22.31
C PHE A 264 -33.53 14.40 22.78
N ASP A 265 -33.43 14.73 24.07
CA ASP A 265 -34.10 15.88 24.66
C ASP A 265 -33.15 17.07 24.67
N SER A 266 -33.42 18.05 23.81
CA SER A 266 -32.63 19.27 23.70
C SER A 266 -32.84 20.25 24.86
N SER A 267 -33.76 19.98 25.80
CA SER A 267 -33.93 20.85 26.98
C SER A 267 -32.87 20.63 28.05
N ASN A 268 -32.14 19.51 28.00
CA ASN A 268 -30.97 19.24 28.86
C ASN A 268 -29.65 19.74 28.23
N MET A 269 -29.74 20.61 27.23
CA MET A 269 -28.57 21.32 26.71
C MET A 269 -28.04 22.23 27.82
N GLU A 270 -26.89 21.90 28.40
CA GLU A 270 -26.18 22.78 29.32
C GLU A 270 -25.84 24.09 28.58
N GLU A 271 -26.47 25.19 28.98
CA GLU A 271 -26.15 26.53 28.48
C GLU A 271 -24.67 26.83 28.79
N GLY A 272 -23.84 26.92 27.74
CA GLY A 272 -22.40 27.19 27.85
C GLY A 272 -21.47 26.16 27.17
N LEU A 273 -21.96 24.95 26.85
CA LEU A 273 -21.20 23.98 26.05
C LEU A 273 -21.10 24.37 24.56
N GLU A 274 -21.93 25.31 24.11
CA GLU A 274 -21.94 25.80 22.72
C GLU A 274 -20.59 26.41 22.31
N ASP A 275 -19.89 27.09 23.22
CA ASP A 275 -18.61 27.75 22.93
C ASP A 275 -17.43 26.75 22.88
N GLU A 276 -17.37 25.75 23.76
CA GLU A 276 -16.32 24.70 23.74
C GLU A 276 -16.53 23.63 22.66
N THR A 277 -17.77 23.43 22.19
CA THR A 277 -18.11 22.51 21.09
C THR A 277 -18.38 23.20 19.76
N THR A 278 -18.09 24.50 19.63
CA THR A 278 -18.16 25.19 18.34
C THR A 278 -17.22 24.50 17.36
N LEU A 279 -17.81 23.73 16.46
CA LEU A 279 -17.16 23.12 15.33
C LEU A 279 -16.53 24.24 14.51
N GLU A 280 -15.23 24.49 14.68
CA GLU A 280 -14.55 25.49 13.86
C GLU A 280 -14.80 25.10 12.39
N PRO A 281 -15.51 25.93 11.62
CA PRO A 281 -15.74 25.63 10.23
C PRO A 281 -14.42 25.75 9.48
N ILE A 282 -14.26 24.97 8.42
CA ILE A 282 -13.05 25.05 7.59
C ILE A 282 -12.97 26.44 7.00
N THR A 283 -11.88 27.14 7.32
CA THR A 283 -11.65 28.52 6.91
C THR A 283 -11.48 28.61 5.40
N SER A 284 -11.71 29.80 4.83
CA SER A 284 -11.50 30.04 3.40
C SER A 284 -10.05 29.77 2.98
N GLY A 285 -9.09 30.00 3.89
CA GLY A 285 -7.68 29.68 3.71
C GLY A 285 -7.43 28.18 3.61
N GLU A 286 -7.96 27.39 4.55
CA GLU A 286 -7.87 25.92 4.53
C GLU A 286 -8.55 25.32 3.30
N LYS A 287 -9.72 25.83 2.88
CA LYS A 287 -10.37 25.36 1.63
C LYS A 287 -9.48 25.59 0.40
N ARG A 288 -8.81 26.73 0.32
CA ARG A 288 -7.84 27.01 -0.75
C ARG A 288 -6.65 26.07 -0.66
N ALA A 289 -6.10 25.87 0.54
CA ALA A 289 -4.98 24.95 0.77
C ALA A 289 -5.33 23.51 0.39
N LEU A 290 -6.51 23.01 0.80
CA LEU A 290 -7.03 21.69 0.42
C LEU A 290 -7.15 21.53 -1.09
N LYS A 291 -7.64 22.56 -1.81
CA LYS A 291 -7.71 22.52 -3.27
C LYS A 291 -6.33 22.35 -3.90
N TRP A 292 -5.34 23.15 -3.48
CA TRP A 292 -3.98 23.06 -4.02
C TRP A 292 -3.27 21.77 -3.62
N ALA A 293 -3.50 21.26 -2.41
CA ALA A 293 -3.03 19.94 -1.99
C ALA A 293 -3.67 18.81 -2.81
N GLY A 294 -4.96 18.93 -3.13
CA GLY A 294 -5.65 18.00 -4.04
C GLY A 294 -5.09 18.05 -5.46
N VAL A 295 -4.78 19.25 -5.97
CA VAL A 295 -4.14 19.41 -7.29
C VAL A 295 -2.74 18.81 -7.29
N SER A 296 -1.94 19.00 -6.25
CA SER A 296 -0.60 18.40 -6.17
C SER A 296 -0.66 16.88 -6.01
N ALA A 297 -1.60 16.35 -5.23
CA ALA A 297 -1.86 14.92 -5.12
C ALA A 297 -2.26 14.32 -6.49
N LEU A 298 -3.16 14.99 -7.23
CA LEU A 298 -3.53 14.57 -8.58
C LEU A 298 -2.33 14.62 -9.54
N GLY A 299 -1.53 15.69 -9.49
CA GLY A 299 -0.30 15.81 -10.26
C GLY A 299 0.68 14.66 -9.97
N MET A 300 0.78 14.22 -8.72
CA MET A 300 1.60 13.08 -8.33
C MET A 300 1.06 11.76 -8.89
N VAL A 301 -0.25 11.52 -8.80
CA VAL A 301 -0.88 10.33 -9.41
C VAL A 301 -0.65 10.30 -10.91
N LEU A 302 -0.79 11.44 -11.59
CA LEU A 302 -0.53 11.55 -13.03
C LEU A 302 0.94 11.29 -13.36
N LEU A 303 1.88 11.82 -12.56
CA LEU A 303 3.31 11.59 -12.73
C LEU A 303 3.67 10.10 -12.56
N PHE A 304 3.15 9.45 -11.52
CA PHE A 304 3.35 8.03 -11.30
C PHE A 304 2.71 7.17 -12.40
N THR A 305 1.51 7.55 -12.85
CA THR A 305 0.83 6.88 -13.97
C THR A 305 1.63 7.06 -15.26
N TYR A 306 2.23 8.24 -15.48
CA TYR A 306 3.10 8.48 -16.63
C TYR A 306 4.36 7.63 -16.58
N PHE A 307 5.02 7.48 -15.43
CA PHE A 307 6.20 6.63 -15.30
C PHE A 307 5.90 5.12 -15.35
N ALA A 308 4.71 4.71 -14.93
CA ALA A 308 4.25 3.32 -14.98
C ALA A 308 3.52 2.95 -16.29
N GLY A 309 3.09 3.95 -17.05
CA GLY A 309 2.35 3.79 -18.29
C GLY A 309 3.21 3.08 -19.35
N PRO A 310 2.58 2.40 -20.31
CA PRO A 310 3.32 1.73 -21.38
C PRO A 310 4.19 2.74 -22.14
N HIS A 311 5.37 2.28 -22.54
CA HIS A 311 6.14 2.98 -23.55
C HIS A 311 5.26 3.18 -24.78
N LEU A 312 5.36 4.35 -25.41
CA LEU A 312 4.95 4.52 -26.80
C LEU A 312 5.93 3.73 -27.69
N THR A 313 5.90 2.40 -27.60
CA THR A 313 6.52 1.56 -28.61
C THR A 313 5.59 1.60 -29.82
N ILE A 314 5.99 2.37 -30.84
CA ILE A 314 5.50 2.15 -32.19
C ILE A 314 6.07 0.80 -32.60
N GLU A 315 5.41 -0.30 -32.23
CA GLU A 315 5.71 -1.62 -32.77
C GLU A 315 5.40 -1.57 -34.26
N ALA A 316 6.43 -1.36 -35.08
CA ALA A 316 6.33 -1.54 -36.52
C ALA A 316 6.26 -3.05 -36.78
N GLU A 317 5.05 -3.58 -36.96
CA GLU A 317 4.84 -4.94 -37.46
C GLU A 317 5.36 -4.98 -38.91
N VAL A 318 6.61 -5.38 -39.13
CA VAL A 318 7.19 -5.54 -40.46
C VAL A 318 6.61 -6.80 -41.08
N ARG A 319 5.54 -6.65 -41.87
CA ARG A 319 5.00 -7.74 -42.69
C ARG A 319 5.73 -7.73 -44.03
N VAL A 320 6.65 -8.69 -44.21
CA VAL A 320 7.30 -8.93 -45.50
C VAL A 320 6.37 -9.79 -46.35
N GLU A 321 5.64 -9.19 -47.28
CA GLU A 321 5.01 -9.95 -48.37
C GLU A 321 6.06 -10.14 -49.48
N MET A 322 6.54 -11.37 -49.64
CA MET A 322 7.34 -11.75 -50.80
C MET A 322 6.41 -11.99 -51.98
N VAL A 323 6.53 -11.17 -53.02
CA VAL A 323 5.96 -11.48 -54.34
C VAL A 323 6.96 -12.41 -55.00
N ALA A 324 6.63 -13.71 -55.10
CA ALA A 324 7.47 -14.71 -55.72
C ALA A 324 7.74 -14.34 -57.19
N THR A 325 9.02 -14.25 -57.56
CA THR A 325 9.47 -14.18 -58.95
C THR A 325 10.06 -15.54 -59.34
N PRO A 326 9.98 -15.97 -60.61
CA PRO A 326 10.25 -17.36 -60.98
C PRO A 326 11.74 -17.79 -60.95
N GLU A 327 12.66 -16.95 -60.48
CA GLU A 327 14.11 -17.13 -60.72
C GLU A 327 15.02 -16.86 -59.51
N TYR A 328 14.53 -17.05 -58.28
CA TYR A 328 15.41 -17.08 -57.10
C TYR A 328 15.65 -18.52 -56.61
N GLU A 329 16.80 -19.09 -56.96
CA GLU A 329 17.29 -20.39 -56.49
C GLU A 329 17.93 -20.28 -55.08
N GLY A 330 17.15 -19.85 -54.08
CA GLY A 330 17.61 -19.76 -52.68
C GLY A 330 16.53 -20.24 -51.71
N ASP A 331 16.93 -21.03 -50.70
CA ASP A 331 16.02 -21.59 -49.69
C ASP A 331 15.34 -20.48 -48.88
N GLU A 332 14.02 -20.33 -49.09
CA GLU A 332 13.15 -19.28 -48.52
C GLU A 332 13.25 -19.20 -46.99
N ARG A 333 13.51 -20.33 -46.32
CA ARG A 333 13.67 -20.38 -44.85
C ARG A 333 14.83 -19.54 -44.34
N THR A 334 15.96 -19.59 -45.05
CA THR A 334 17.20 -18.91 -44.65
C THR A 334 17.09 -17.38 -44.71
N MET A 335 16.27 -16.86 -45.64
CA MET A 335 16.07 -15.42 -45.76
C MET A 335 15.15 -14.87 -44.68
N VAL A 336 14.07 -15.59 -44.36
CA VAL A 336 13.14 -15.20 -43.27
C VAL A 336 13.85 -15.22 -41.91
N GLU A 337 14.68 -16.23 -41.66
CA GLU A 337 15.51 -16.29 -40.44
C GLU A 337 16.53 -15.14 -40.36
N ARG A 338 17.11 -14.73 -41.50
CA ARG A 338 18.01 -13.56 -41.56
C ARG A 338 17.29 -12.25 -41.30
N ALA A 339 16.12 -12.03 -41.90
CA ALA A 339 15.34 -10.81 -41.71
C ALA A 339 14.80 -10.69 -40.27
N ALA A 340 14.46 -11.82 -39.63
CA ALA A 340 14.07 -11.86 -38.23
C ALA A 340 15.21 -11.52 -37.25
N ALA A 341 16.48 -11.60 -37.69
CA ALA A 341 17.65 -11.30 -36.89
C ALA A 341 18.17 -9.86 -37.04
N TRP A 342 17.52 -9.02 -37.84
CA TRP A 342 17.97 -7.65 -38.10
C TRP A 342 17.72 -6.70 -36.91
N SER A 343 18.69 -5.84 -36.63
CA SER A 343 18.51 -4.76 -35.67
C SER A 343 17.66 -3.62 -36.27
N GLN A 344 17.11 -2.76 -35.41
CA GLN A 344 16.30 -1.62 -35.85
C GLN A 344 17.08 -0.67 -36.79
N THR A 345 18.39 -0.57 -36.61
CA THR A 345 19.30 0.20 -37.48
C THR A 345 19.44 -0.42 -38.86
N ASP A 346 19.56 -1.75 -38.94
CA ASP A 346 19.71 -2.48 -40.20
C ASP A 346 18.44 -2.34 -41.06
N LEU A 347 17.27 -2.47 -40.42
CA LEU A 347 15.97 -2.25 -41.07
C LEU A 347 15.83 -0.84 -41.66
N LEU A 348 16.26 0.20 -40.93
CA LEU A 348 16.21 1.58 -41.41
C LEU A 348 17.17 1.84 -42.58
N GLN A 349 18.34 1.20 -42.56
CA GLN A 349 19.33 1.30 -43.62
C GLN A 349 18.84 0.63 -44.91
N GLU A 350 18.25 -0.56 -44.80
CA GLU A 350 17.68 -1.30 -45.93
C GLU A 350 16.49 -0.56 -46.56
N MET A 351 15.63 0.04 -45.74
CA MET A 351 14.53 0.90 -46.21
C MET A 351 15.03 2.14 -46.96
N ALA A 352 16.15 2.72 -46.53
CA ALA A 352 16.75 3.87 -47.21
C ALA A 352 17.36 3.48 -48.56
N GLU A 353 18.01 2.31 -48.65
CA GLU A 353 18.52 1.75 -49.91
C GLU A 353 17.40 1.40 -50.89
N THR A 354 16.33 0.77 -50.41
CA THR A 354 15.15 0.44 -51.23
C THR A 354 14.54 1.70 -51.86
N ARG A 355 14.36 2.77 -51.07
CA ARG A 355 13.87 4.07 -51.58
C ARG A 355 14.86 4.79 -52.50
N ARG A 356 16.14 4.48 -52.43
CA ARG A 356 17.16 5.02 -53.35
C ARG A 356 17.04 4.33 -54.70
N LEU A 357 16.97 3.00 -54.70
CA LEU A 357 16.76 2.17 -55.89
C LEU A 357 15.44 2.51 -56.60
N GLU A 358 14.34 2.66 -55.87
CA GLU A 358 13.05 3.10 -56.46
C GLU A 358 13.17 4.44 -57.20
N ARG A 359 13.93 5.39 -56.65
CA ARG A 359 14.14 6.71 -57.26
C ARG A 359 15.05 6.66 -58.48
N GLU A 360 16.07 5.80 -58.46
CA GLU A 360 17.00 5.60 -59.56
C GLU A 360 16.30 4.93 -60.75
N ILE A 361 15.52 3.88 -60.49
CA ILE A 361 14.71 3.19 -61.48
C ILE A 361 13.62 4.11 -62.06
N ALA A 362 12.93 4.89 -61.22
CA ALA A 362 11.96 5.87 -61.70
C ALA A 362 12.58 6.92 -62.64
N ARG A 363 13.87 7.23 -62.43
CA ARG A 363 14.64 8.15 -63.27
C ARG A 363 15.01 7.52 -64.60
N GLU A 364 15.50 6.28 -64.60
CA GLU A 364 15.80 5.53 -65.83
C GLU A 364 14.56 5.32 -66.69
N ILE A 365 13.40 5.03 -66.09
CA ILE A 365 12.12 4.93 -66.82
C ILE A 365 11.73 6.27 -67.44
N ALA A 366 11.94 7.38 -66.73
CA ALA A 366 11.64 8.71 -67.26
C ALA A 366 12.55 9.05 -68.47
N GLU A 367 13.84 8.74 -68.37
CA GLU A 367 14.84 8.95 -69.43
C GLU A 367 14.57 8.06 -70.66
N ALA A 368 14.23 6.78 -70.46
CA ALA A 368 13.85 5.86 -71.53
C ALA A 368 12.56 6.29 -72.26
N ARG A 369 11.63 6.93 -71.54
CA ARG A 369 10.37 7.45 -72.09
C ARG A 369 10.57 8.72 -72.92
N GLU A 370 11.53 9.56 -72.57
CA GLU A 370 11.93 10.73 -73.36
C GLU A 370 12.72 10.34 -74.62
N ALA A 371 13.51 9.26 -74.57
CA ALA A 371 14.28 8.75 -75.71
C ALA A 371 13.44 7.99 -76.77
N GLY A 372 12.15 7.76 -76.52
CA GLY A 372 11.23 7.13 -77.47
C GLY A 372 11.48 5.65 -77.75
N THR A 373 12.30 4.99 -76.94
CA THR A 373 12.69 3.58 -77.10
C THR A 373 12.42 2.80 -75.82
N ALA A 374 11.23 2.19 -75.70
CA ALA A 374 10.98 0.87 -75.10
C ALA A 374 9.50 0.69 -74.68
N GLU A 375 8.97 -0.52 -74.91
CA GLU A 375 7.81 -1.04 -74.19
C GLU A 375 8.09 -1.08 -72.68
N PRO A 376 7.09 -0.81 -71.83
CA PRO A 376 7.31 -0.69 -70.40
C PRO A 376 7.76 -2.03 -69.81
N ALA A 377 9.00 -2.09 -69.31
CA ALA A 377 9.43 -3.14 -68.41
C ALA A 377 8.45 -3.21 -67.23
N ARG A 378 7.75 -4.34 -67.07
CA ARG A 378 6.94 -4.62 -65.88
C ARG A 378 7.90 -4.74 -64.70
N LEU A 379 7.95 -3.72 -63.87
CA LEU A 379 8.73 -3.75 -62.63
C LEU A 379 7.85 -4.21 -61.47
N GLU A 380 8.21 -5.38 -60.98
CA GLU A 380 7.80 -5.95 -59.69
C GLU A 380 8.34 -5.06 -58.57
N THR A 381 7.46 -4.54 -57.72
CA THR A 381 7.82 -3.66 -56.60
C THR A 381 7.46 -4.34 -55.29
N VAL A 382 8.44 -4.56 -54.42
CA VAL A 382 8.21 -5.01 -53.04
C VAL A 382 7.67 -3.83 -52.24
N ARG A 383 6.36 -3.80 -51.97
CA ARG A 383 5.75 -2.77 -51.12
C ARG A 383 5.79 -3.19 -49.66
N LEU A 384 6.57 -2.48 -48.86
CA LEU A 384 6.51 -2.58 -47.40
C LEU A 384 5.23 -1.92 -46.88
N TYR A 385 4.28 -2.73 -46.41
CA TYR A 385 3.10 -2.26 -45.67
C TYR A 385 3.41 -2.19 -44.18
N VAL A 386 3.20 -1.01 -43.58
CA VAL A 386 3.18 -0.84 -42.12
C VAL A 386 1.70 -0.79 -41.69
N PRO A 387 1.10 -1.88 -41.18
CA PRO A 387 -0.27 -1.84 -40.70
C PRO A 387 -0.32 -1.10 -39.35
N ARG A 388 -1.29 -0.18 -39.22
CA ARG A 388 -1.73 0.31 -37.91
C ARG A 388 -2.68 -0.75 -37.34
N GLN A 389 -2.22 -1.55 -36.38
CA GLN A 389 -3.03 -2.65 -35.84
C GLN A 389 -4.09 -2.13 -34.86
N ASP A 390 -5.35 -2.08 -35.31
CA ASP A 390 -6.54 -1.99 -34.48
C ASP A 390 -7.14 -3.41 -34.27
N GLY A 391 -7.12 -3.90 -33.02
CA GLY A 391 -7.75 -5.15 -32.56
C GLY A 391 -6.72 -6.25 -32.27
N THR A 392 -6.71 -6.98 -31.15
CA THR A 392 -7.75 -7.41 -30.21
C THR A 392 -7.12 -7.69 -28.84
N ALA A 393 -7.28 -6.76 -27.90
CA ALA A 393 -7.09 -7.00 -26.47
C ALA A 393 -8.28 -6.36 -25.73
N GLY A 394 -8.76 -7.02 -24.67
CA GLY A 394 -9.96 -6.64 -23.92
C GLY A 394 -10.03 -5.15 -23.58
N THR A 395 -11.23 -4.59 -23.62
CA THR A 395 -11.53 -3.15 -23.55
C THR A 395 -10.89 -2.45 -22.35
N PHE A 396 -10.68 -3.15 -21.24
CA PHE A 396 -10.01 -2.62 -20.04
C PHE A 396 -8.49 -2.52 -20.18
N ASN A 397 -7.85 -3.54 -20.77
CA ASN A 397 -6.40 -3.55 -21.00
C ASN A 397 -6.00 -2.49 -22.04
N ARG A 398 -6.91 -2.15 -22.97
CA ARG A 398 -6.71 -1.10 -23.97
C ARG A 398 -6.69 0.31 -23.38
N ALA A 399 -7.57 0.61 -22.41
CA ALA A 399 -7.64 1.92 -21.77
C ALA A 399 -6.40 2.23 -20.89
N VAL A 400 -5.90 1.23 -20.18
CA VAL A 400 -4.65 1.34 -19.38
C VAL A 400 -3.43 1.38 -20.29
N ARG A 401 -3.46 0.69 -21.44
CA ARG A 401 -2.40 0.75 -22.45
C ARG A 401 -2.43 2.00 -23.33
N SER A 402 -3.53 2.75 -23.37
CA SER A 402 -3.67 3.93 -24.22
C SER A 402 -3.20 5.23 -23.58
N ILE A 403 -2.82 5.22 -22.31
CA ILE A 403 -2.23 6.38 -21.64
C ILE A 403 -0.75 6.42 -22.01
N PRO A 404 -0.27 7.42 -22.77
CA PRO A 404 1.15 7.57 -23.10
C PRO A 404 1.99 7.61 -21.82
N GLY A 405 2.96 6.71 -21.68
CA GLY A 405 3.85 6.66 -20.52
C GLY A 405 5.31 6.53 -20.90
N TYR A 406 6.18 6.97 -19.99
CA TYR A 406 7.63 6.84 -20.13
C TYR A 406 8.12 5.43 -19.80
N GLY A 407 7.28 4.56 -19.19
CA GLY A 407 7.53 3.14 -18.98
C GLY A 407 8.69 2.76 -18.06
N VAL A 408 9.45 3.72 -17.51
CA VAL A 408 10.63 3.48 -16.67
C VAL A 408 10.36 2.61 -15.46
N LEU A 409 9.15 2.66 -14.89
CA LEU A 409 8.81 1.85 -13.73
C LEU A 409 8.20 0.49 -14.11
N ARG A 410 8.16 0.12 -15.39
CA ARG A 410 7.78 -1.23 -15.84
C ARG A 410 8.94 -2.20 -15.73
N ASN A 411 8.64 -3.50 -15.82
CA ASN A 411 9.68 -4.50 -15.87
C ASN A 411 10.60 -4.23 -17.08
N PRO A 412 11.92 -4.03 -16.89
CA PRO A 412 12.83 -3.65 -17.98
C PRO A 412 12.96 -4.71 -19.08
N GLU A 413 12.75 -5.99 -18.76
CA GLU A 413 12.91 -7.10 -19.69
C GLU A 413 11.59 -7.47 -20.38
N THR A 414 10.49 -7.48 -19.64
CA THR A 414 9.18 -7.97 -20.13
C THR A 414 8.19 -6.85 -20.45
N GLY A 415 8.44 -5.61 -20.02
CA GLY A 415 7.50 -4.50 -20.14
C GLY A 415 6.21 -4.66 -19.32
N ASP A 416 6.11 -5.71 -18.49
CA ASP A 416 4.96 -6.03 -17.66
C ASP A 416 4.85 -5.07 -16.46
N MET A 417 3.62 -4.85 -15.99
CA MET A 417 3.29 -4.02 -14.85
C MET A 417 3.22 -4.81 -13.53
N LEU A 418 2.90 -6.11 -13.58
CA LEU A 418 2.69 -6.91 -12.36
C LEU A 418 4.00 -7.28 -11.66
N ARG A 419 5.07 -7.54 -12.40
CA ARG A 419 6.42 -7.80 -11.85
C ARG A 419 7.36 -6.64 -12.11
N SER A 420 6.93 -5.44 -11.76
CA SER A 420 7.61 -4.21 -12.13
C SER A 420 8.19 -3.44 -10.94
N PRO A 421 9.22 -2.60 -11.17
CA PRO A 421 9.71 -1.64 -10.19
C PRO A 421 8.62 -0.72 -9.63
N PHE A 422 7.56 -0.42 -10.40
CA PHE A 422 6.42 0.40 -9.98
C PHE A 422 5.78 -0.16 -8.71
N LEU A 423 5.40 -1.43 -8.75
CA LEU A 423 4.79 -2.10 -7.60
C LEU A 423 5.81 -2.20 -6.45
N ARG A 424 7.04 -2.67 -6.73
CA ARG A 424 8.10 -2.74 -5.69
C ARG A 424 8.39 -1.40 -5.00
N SER A 425 8.14 -0.28 -5.67
CA SER A 425 8.40 1.08 -5.16
C SER A 425 7.17 1.76 -4.53
N VAL A 426 6.10 1.02 -4.22
CA VAL A 426 4.88 1.59 -3.61
C VAL A 426 5.18 2.33 -2.30
N VAL A 427 6.12 1.87 -1.48
CA VAL A 427 6.52 2.57 -0.25
C VAL A 427 7.12 3.95 -0.55
N MET A 428 7.98 4.05 -1.56
CA MET A 428 8.53 5.33 -2.03
C MET A 428 7.42 6.23 -2.58
N MET A 429 6.46 5.66 -3.33
CA MET A 429 5.33 6.41 -3.84
C MET A 429 4.46 6.97 -2.72
N ILE A 430 4.19 6.20 -1.66
CA ILE A 430 3.48 6.66 -0.46
C ILE A 430 4.25 7.82 0.19
N PHE A 431 5.56 7.66 0.39
CA PHE A 431 6.41 8.70 0.95
C PHE A 431 6.28 10.03 0.18
N ILE A 432 6.45 9.98 -1.14
CA ILE A 432 6.36 11.16 -2.03
C ILE A 432 4.92 11.69 -2.11
N PHE A 433 3.92 10.81 -2.12
CA PHE A 433 2.51 11.16 -2.22
C PHE A 433 2.01 11.91 -0.98
N PHE A 434 2.50 11.61 0.22
CA PHE A 434 2.10 12.34 1.42
C PHE A 434 2.96 13.58 1.68
N ILE A 435 4.26 13.53 1.39
CA ILE A 435 5.15 14.69 1.64
C ILE A 435 4.77 15.91 0.80
N ILE A 436 4.48 15.75 -0.50
CA ILE A 436 4.27 16.90 -1.39
C ILE A 436 2.95 17.62 -1.11
N PRO A 437 1.78 16.95 -1.12
CA PRO A 437 0.51 17.57 -0.73
C PRO A 437 0.54 18.06 0.72
N GLY A 438 1.18 17.31 1.61
CA GLY A 438 1.38 17.71 3.01
C GLY A 438 2.08 19.05 3.12
N PHE A 439 3.21 19.21 2.42
CA PHE A 439 3.97 20.46 2.37
C PHE A 439 3.19 21.59 1.68
N VAL A 440 2.54 21.33 0.54
CA VAL A 440 1.73 22.35 -0.18
C VAL A 440 0.62 22.88 0.72
N TYR A 441 -0.08 21.99 1.43
CA TYR A 441 -1.09 22.36 2.41
C TYR A 441 -0.49 23.23 3.51
N GLY A 442 0.57 22.74 4.17
CA GLY A 442 1.20 23.43 5.29
C GLY A 442 1.79 24.79 4.92
N ARG A 443 2.28 24.93 3.69
CA ARG A 443 2.82 26.19 3.17
C ARG A 443 1.76 27.25 2.92
N LEU A 444 0.55 26.84 2.57
CA LEU A 444 -0.59 27.72 2.31
C LEU A 444 -1.37 28.07 3.58
N THR A 445 -1.43 27.17 4.55
CA THR A 445 -2.02 27.43 5.88
C THR A 445 -1.04 28.10 6.85
N GLY A 446 0.25 28.10 6.52
CA GLY A 446 1.31 28.72 7.34
C GLY A 446 1.83 27.83 8.47
N THR A 447 1.41 26.55 8.53
CA THR A 447 1.92 25.55 9.49
C THR A 447 3.33 25.08 9.15
N MET A 448 3.75 25.21 7.88
CA MET A 448 5.11 24.91 7.42
C MET A 448 5.65 26.08 6.59
N LYS A 449 6.78 26.66 6.98
CA LYS A 449 7.37 27.85 6.34
C LYS A 449 8.68 27.54 5.65
N ASN A 450 9.50 26.66 6.22
CA ASN A 450 10.83 26.35 5.75
C ASN A 450 11.08 24.83 5.72
N ASP A 451 12.27 24.44 5.26
CA ASP A 451 12.75 23.06 5.22
C ASP A 451 12.86 22.41 6.61
N ARG A 452 13.21 23.19 7.65
CA ARG A 452 13.31 22.69 9.03
C ARG A 452 11.97 22.17 9.53
N ASP A 453 10.88 22.87 9.24
CA ASP A 453 9.53 22.43 9.65
C ASP A 453 9.17 21.05 9.05
N ILE A 454 9.65 20.75 7.84
CA ILE A 454 9.47 19.43 7.20
C ILE A 454 10.29 18.37 7.94
N ILE A 455 11.56 18.66 8.24
CA ILE A 455 12.46 17.76 8.95
C ILE A 455 11.97 17.51 10.38
N ASP A 456 11.49 18.53 11.07
CA ASP A 456 10.92 18.43 12.40
C ASP A 456 9.64 17.58 12.40
N ALA A 457 8.82 17.69 11.34
CA ALA A 457 7.66 16.83 11.16
C ALA A 457 8.06 15.36 10.97
N MET A 458 9.06 15.08 10.15
CA MET A 458 9.61 13.73 9.97
C MET A 458 10.22 13.17 11.25
N ALA A 459 11.01 13.97 11.97
CA ALA A 459 11.63 13.57 13.23
C ALA A 459 10.57 13.30 14.31
N GLY A 460 9.53 14.13 14.39
CA GLY A 460 8.39 13.91 15.27
C GLY A 460 7.67 12.59 15.01
N ALA A 461 7.44 12.25 13.73
CA ALA A 461 6.85 10.98 13.34
C ALA A 461 7.77 9.78 13.64
N MET A 462 9.09 9.95 13.56
CA MET A 462 10.04 8.91 13.98
C MET A 462 10.06 8.71 15.50
N SER A 463 9.89 9.79 16.27
CA SER A 463 9.92 9.71 17.73
C SER A 463 8.75 8.90 18.32
N SER A 464 7.57 8.92 17.69
CA SER A 464 6.43 8.11 18.15
C SER A 464 6.63 6.61 17.89
N MET A 465 7.59 6.25 17.03
CA MET A 465 7.88 4.87 16.63
C MET A 465 8.83 4.11 17.56
N GLY A 466 9.22 4.70 18.71
CA GLY A 466 10.15 4.06 19.64
C GLY A 466 9.71 2.66 20.07
N LEU A 467 8.43 2.49 20.43
CA LEU A 467 7.89 1.18 20.83
C LEU A 467 7.84 0.19 19.67
N TYR A 468 7.51 0.67 18.47
CA TYR A 468 7.51 -0.16 17.26
C TYR A 468 8.90 -0.69 16.94
N ILE A 469 9.94 0.15 17.00
CA ILE A 469 11.32 -0.25 16.73
C ILE A 469 11.76 -1.36 17.70
N VAL A 470 11.43 -1.22 18.99
CA VAL A 470 11.74 -2.23 20.00
C VAL A 470 10.96 -3.53 19.74
N LEU A 471 9.68 -3.44 19.38
CA LEU A 471 8.88 -4.62 19.02
C LEU A 471 9.48 -5.35 17.83
N VAL A 472 9.80 -4.62 16.76
CA VAL A 472 10.39 -5.15 15.54
C VAL A 472 11.74 -5.80 15.81
N PHE A 473 12.56 -5.21 16.69
CA PHE A 473 13.83 -5.81 17.10
C PHE A 473 13.65 -7.24 17.62
N PHE A 474 12.77 -7.46 18.59
CA PHE A 474 12.54 -8.80 19.13
C PHE A 474 11.76 -9.71 18.17
N ALA A 475 10.84 -9.17 17.38
CA ALA A 475 10.14 -9.94 16.35
C ALA A 475 11.11 -10.47 15.29
N ALA A 476 12.08 -9.65 14.85
CA ALA A 476 13.12 -10.06 13.93
C ALA A 476 13.91 -11.24 14.51
N GLN A 477 14.41 -11.14 15.75
CA GLN A 477 15.16 -12.24 16.38
C GLN A 477 14.35 -13.53 16.58
N PHE A 478 13.03 -13.42 16.69
CA PHE A 478 12.17 -14.59 16.81
C PHE A 478 11.96 -15.30 15.46
N VAL A 479 11.84 -14.54 14.37
CA VAL A 479 11.50 -15.07 13.04
C VAL A 479 12.73 -15.54 12.25
N THR A 480 13.84 -14.82 12.35
CA THR A 480 15.07 -15.04 11.56
C THR A 480 16.17 -15.67 12.40
#